data_AF-A0A842SK61-F1
#
_entry.id   AF-A0A842SK61-F1
#
_cell.length_a   1.000
_cell.length_b   1.000
_cell.length_c   1.000
_cell.angle_alpha   90.00
_cell.angle_beta   90.00
_cell.angle_gamma   90.00
#
_symmetry.space_group_name_H-M   'P 1'
#
loop_
_entity.id
_entity.type
_entity.pdbx_description
1 polymer ?
#
loop_
_entity_poly.entity_id
_entity_poly.type
_entity_poly.pdbx_seq_one_letter_code
_entity_poly.pdbx_strand_id
1 'polypeptide(L)'
;MNLPKMIKIRQLFDQPKLKDVKKSIIIELERKKLRERIKRGQKIAVTAGSRGIANIAEILSVVVEEIRKAGGDPFVVPSMGSHGGATPEGQINVLEALGITEKSVGAQIVSSMEVDLVGELKGGIKVYLDRKAMEADGIFVVNRVKPHTDFKGEIESGLLKMLAIGLGKQKGAEMIHWHKYDGYHRVLPEAGRLIAEKTNVVMGLAILENAHHETAMVKALYPEEFMEEEMKLLEIAKDSLPRIPIEEIDVLVVEEIGKEISGVGMDTNVTGRFWMPGEADPLAPCISKIVILDLSEETHGNAIGIGLADLITTRAEEKIDRQQTYVNCLTQGSGETGKIPPSLPNDRDAITTAIRISGPVRPGDARLVRIKNTQELEEMWISEALVNEIEKDPALFSKIKMIGEPREMQFDILGNLAR
;
A
#
# COMPACT_ATOMS: atom_id res chain seq x y z
N MET A 1 -10.26 12.29 34.78
CA MET A 1 -11.18 12.24 33.64
C MET A 1 -11.70 10.81 33.54
N ASN A 2 -13.02 10.59 33.52
CA ASN A 2 -13.57 9.25 33.30
C ASN A 2 -13.57 8.99 31.79
N LEU A 3 -12.76 8.02 31.37
CA LEU A 3 -12.70 7.56 29.98
C LEU A 3 -13.92 6.68 29.66
N PRO A 4 -14.31 6.55 28.37
CA PRO A 4 -15.42 5.68 28.01
C PRO A 4 -15.03 4.22 28.27
N LYS A 5 -16.01 3.38 28.58
CA LYS A 5 -15.82 1.93 28.51
C LYS A 5 -15.62 1.52 27.06
N MET A 6 -14.78 0.52 26.86
CA MET A 6 -14.42 -0.01 25.57
C MET A 6 -14.92 -1.45 25.44
N ILE A 7 -15.41 -1.81 24.26
CA ILE A 7 -15.76 -3.17 23.89
C ILE A 7 -14.91 -3.60 22.69
N LYS A 8 -14.46 -4.85 22.70
CA LYS A 8 -13.77 -5.41 21.55
C LYS A 8 -14.82 -5.86 20.55
N ILE A 9 -14.58 -5.56 19.29
CA ILE A 9 -15.41 -6.02 18.18
C ILE A 9 -14.56 -6.78 17.18
N ARG A 10 -15.21 -7.65 16.41
CA ARG A 10 -14.62 -8.29 15.24
C ARG A 10 -15.45 -8.00 14.00
N GLN A 11 -14.82 -7.43 12.98
CA GLN A 11 -15.41 -7.23 11.67
C GLN A 11 -15.48 -8.56 10.90
N LEU A 12 -16.53 -8.72 10.13
CA LEU A 12 -16.73 -9.83 9.21
C LEU A 12 -16.53 -9.31 7.79
N PHE A 13 -15.46 -9.74 7.16
CA PHE A 13 -15.14 -9.38 5.78
C PHE A 13 -15.62 -10.46 4.82
N ASP A 14 -16.04 -10.07 3.62
CA ASP A 14 -16.10 -10.99 2.49
C ASP A 14 -14.67 -11.17 1.97
N GLN A 15 -14.18 -12.41 1.99
CA GLN A 15 -12.77 -12.72 1.77
C GLN A 15 -12.63 -13.65 0.55
N PRO A 16 -12.78 -13.12 -0.68
CA PRO A 16 -12.49 -13.88 -1.87
C PRO A 16 -11.01 -14.32 -1.83
N LYS A 17 -10.76 -15.60 -2.09
CA LYS A 17 -9.41 -16.18 -2.11
C LYS A 17 -9.32 -17.20 -3.24
N LEU A 18 -8.25 -17.13 -4.02
CA LEU A 18 -7.94 -18.19 -4.97
C LEU A 18 -7.52 -19.46 -4.23
N LYS A 19 -8.18 -20.58 -4.56
CA LYS A 19 -7.81 -21.90 -4.02
C LYS A 19 -6.49 -22.41 -4.58
N ASP A 20 -6.20 -22.07 -5.84
CA ASP A 20 -4.99 -22.47 -6.56
C ASP A 20 -4.55 -21.29 -7.44
N VAL A 21 -3.56 -20.55 -6.93
CA VAL A 21 -3.01 -19.35 -7.59
C VAL A 21 -2.33 -19.75 -8.91
N LYS A 22 -1.49 -20.79 -8.89
CA LYS A 22 -0.81 -21.31 -10.10
C LYS A 22 -1.78 -21.63 -11.22
N LYS A 23 -2.80 -22.43 -10.93
CA LYS A 23 -3.80 -22.82 -11.94
C LYS A 23 -4.56 -21.62 -12.49
N SER A 24 -4.91 -20.66 -11.63
CA SER A 24 -5.63 -19.44 -12.03
C SER A 24 -4.79 -18.59 -12.99
N ILE A 25 -3.49 -18.44 -12.72
CA ILE A 25 -2.56 -17.73 -13.62
C ILE A 25 -2.47 -18.44 -14.97
N ILE A 26 -2.26 -19.76 -15.00
CA ILE A 26 -2.16 -20.53 -16.25
C ILE A 26 -3.43 -20.34 -17.09
N ILE A 27 -4.61 -20.46 -16.49
CA ILE A 27 -5.89 -20.25 -17.18
C ILE A 27 -6.00 -18.85 -17.76
N GLU A 28 -5.62 -17.82 -17.00
CA GLU A 28 -5.65 -16.43 -17.46
C GLU A 28 -4.71 -16.20 -18.66
N LEU A 29 -3.48 -16.70 -18.59
CA LEU A 29 -2.48 -16.57 -19.66
C LEU A 29 -2.84 -17.36 -20.91
N GLU A 30 -3.44 -18.55 -20.76
CA GLU A 30 -3.97 -19.35 -21.87
C GLU A 30 -5.16 -18.63 -22.52
N ARG A 31 -6.09 -18.09 -21.72
CA ARG A 31 -7.25 -17.33 -22.20
C ARG A 31 -6.82 -16.08 -22.97
N LYS A 32 -5.78 -15.40 -22.52
CA LYS A 32 -5.15 -14.26 -23.20
C LYS A 32 -4.09 -14.69 -24.24
N LYS A 33 -4.02 -15.98 -24.56
CA LYS A 33 -3.23 -16.52 -25.68
C LYS A 33 -1.76 -16.04 -25.65
N LEU A 34 -1.11 -16.08 -24.49
CA LEU A 34 0.28 -15.63 -24.32
C LEU A 34 1.23 -16.19 -25.40
N ARG A 35 1.02 -17.45 -25.81
CA ARG A 35 1.81 -18.12 -26.85
C ARG A 35 1.75 -17.45 -28.23
N GLU A 36 0.70 -16.69 -28.53
CA GLU A 36 0.58 -15.93 -29.79
C GLU A 36 1.38 -14.61 -29.75
N ARG A 37 1.79 -14.14 -28.56
CA ARG A 37 2.52 -12.86 -28.35
C ARG A 37 4.03 -13.05 -28.20
N ILE A 38 4.51 -14.28 -28.01
CA ILE A 38 5.93 -14.60 -27.79
C ILE A 38 6.41 -15.51 -28.90
N LYS A 39 7.49 -15.10 -29.57
CA LYS A 39 8.20 -15.91 -30.57
C LYS A 39 9.33 -16.68 -29.91
N ARG A 40 9.67 -17.84 -30.50
CA ARG A 40 10.75 -18.70 -30.02
C ARG A 40 12.06 -17.93 -29.91
N GLY A 41 12.69 -18.00 -28.74
CA GLY A 41 13.98 -17.38 -28.43
C GLY A 41 13.93 -15.91 -28.03
N GLN A 42 12.75 -15.28 -27.99
CA GLN A 42 12.64 -13.88 -27.55
C GLN A 42 12.98 -13.74 -26.08
N LYS A 43 13.83 -12.77 -25.75
CA LYS A 43 14.14 -12.40 -24.36
C LYS A 43 13.00 -11.58 -23.79
N ILE A 44 12.42 -12.03 -22.67
CA ILE A 44 11.27 -11.37 -22.05
C ILE A 44 11.64 -10.86 -20.66
N ALA A 45 11.61 -9.55 -20.47
CA ALA A 45 11.80 -8.91 -19.17
C ALA A 45 10.53 -9.04 -18.32
N VAL A 46 10.64 -9.58 -17.12
CA VAL A 46 9.52 -9.75 -16.17
C VAL A 46 9.72 -8.81 -14.99
N THR A 47 8.77 -7.93 -14.72
CA THR A 47 8.92 -6.95 -13.63
C THR A 47 8.75 -7.59 -12.26
N ALA A 48 9.62 -7.24 -11.30
CA ALA A 48 9.44 -7.57 -9.89
C ALA A 48 9.50 -6.31 -9.01
N GLY A 49 8.40 -6.02 -8.31
CA GLY A 49 8.30 -4.87 -7.41
C GLY A 49 8.88 -5.13 -6.02
N SER A 50 8.86 -4.10 -5.17
CA SER A 50 9.37 -4.15 -3.80
C SER A 50 8.29 -4.37 -2.73
N ARG A 51 7.05 -4.69 -3.11
CA ARG A 51 5.93 -4.76 -2.18
C ARG A 51 5.72 -6.21 -1.76
N GLY A 52 5.45 -6.41 -0.47
CA GLY A 52 4.89 -7.67 0.02
C GLY A 52 3.54 -7.91 -0.63
N ILE A 53 3.49 -8.90 -1.52
CA ILE A 53 2.30 -9.41 -2.18
C ILE A 53 2.26 -10.90 -1.87
N ALA A 54 1.12 -11.43 -1.44
CA ALA A 54 0.96 -12.85 -1.18
C ALA A 54 1.38 -13.67 -2.39
N ASN A 55 2.15 -14.72 -2.13
CA ASN A 55 2.62 -15.67 -3.13
C ASN A 55 3.48 -15.05 -4.25
N ILE A 56 4.05 -13.84 -4.10
CA ILE A 56 4.72 -13.15 -5.22
C ILE A 56 5.83 -13.96 -5.88
N ALA A 57 6.65 -14.68 -5.11
CA ALA A 57 7.70 -15.54 -5.66
C ALA A 57 7.11 -16.70 -6.50
N GLU A 58 6.02 -17.32 -6.04
CA GLU A 58 5.29 -18.36 -6.78
C GLU A 58 4.64 -17.79 -8.05
N ILE A 59 3.99 -16.63 -7.95
CA ILE A 59 3.35 -15.95 -9.09
C ILE A 59 4.38 -15.67 -10.18
N LEU A 60 5.53 -15.09 -9.82
CA LEU A 60 6.62 -14.81 -10.77
C LEU A 60 7.19 -16.11 -11.36
N SER A 61 7.36 -17.15 -10.55
CA SER A 61 7.83 -18.46 -11.00
C SER A 61 6.90 -19.08 -12.06
N VAL A 62 5.58 -19.00 -11.84
CA VAL A 62 4.58 -19.49 -12.81
C VAL A 62 4.59 -18.65 -14.09
N VAL A 63 4.67 -17.32 -13.99
CA VAL A 63 4.78 -16.44 -15.17
C VAL A 63 6.02 -16.78 -16.00
N VAL A 64 7.17 -16.96 -15.35
CA VAL A 64 8.43 -17.38 -15.99
C VAL A 64 8.30 -18.76 -16.65
N GLU A 65 7.65 -19.72 -15.99
CA GLU A 65 7.39 -21.05 -16.54
C GLU A 65 6.53 -20.97 -17.81
N GLU A 66 5.46 -20.18 -17.78
CA GLU A 66 4.55 -20.03 -18.93
C GLU A 66 5.16 -19.24 -20.10
N ILE A 67 5.98 -18.22 -19.83
CA ILE A 67 6.78 -17.54 -20.87
C ILE A 67 7.72 -18.55 -21.55
N ARG A 68 8.39 -19.40 -20.77
CA ARG A 68 9.29 -20.43 -21.31
C ARG A 68 8.53 -21.46 -22.14
N LYS A 69 7.34 -21.89 -21.71
CA LYS A 69 6.46 -22.77 -22.50
C LYS A 69 5.96 -22.12 -23.79
N ALA A 70 5.78 -20.80 -23.80
CA ALA A 70 5.50 -20.02 -25.00
C ALA A 70 6.71 -19.89 -25.94
N GLY A 71 7.90 -20.34 -25.51
CA GLY A 71 9.13 -20.33 -26.29
C GLY A 71 10.03 -19.12 -26.02
N GLY A 72 9.70 -18.27 -25.05
CA GLY A 72 10.54 -17.14 -24.64
C GLY A 72 11.67 -17.53 -23.69
N ASP A 73 12.60 -16.60 -23.50
CA ASP A 73 13.72 -16.65 -22.55
C ASP A 73 13.54 -15.56 -21.48
N PRO A 74 12.89 -15.87 -20.34
CA PRO A 74 12.54 -14.87 -19.34
C PRO A 74 13.73 -14.50 -18.43
N PHE A 75 13.81 -13.22 -18.07
CA PHE A 75 14.64 -12.72 -16.97
C PHE A 75 13.86 -11.70 -16.15
N VAL A 76 14.16 -11.59 -14.86
CA VAL A 76 13.50 -10.68 -13.93
C VAL A 76 14.23 -9.35 -13.86
N VAL A 77 13.49 -8.25 -13.92
CA VAL A 77 14.01 -6.90 -13.74
C VAL A 77 13.42 -6.30 -12.46
N PRO A 78 14.26 -5.94 -11.46
CA PRO A 78 13.81 -5.18 -10.30
C PRO A 78 13.18 -3.85 -10.75
N SER A 79 11.90 -3.66 -10.41
CA SER A 79 11.04 -2.59 -10.93
C SER A 79 10.40 -1.83 -9.77
N MET A 80 11.21 -1.03 -9.07
CA MET A 80 10.84 -0.45 -7.77
C MET A 80 11.25 1.01 -7.58
N GLY A 81 11.46 1.74 -8.68
CA GLY A 81 11.80 3.16 -8.62
C GLY A 81 13.10 3.41 -7.84
N SER A 82 13.00 4.17 -6.75
CA SER A 82 14.11 4.54 -5.85
C SER A 82 14.33 3.56 -4.68
N HIS A 83 13.52 2.51 -4.54
CA HIS A 83 13.67 1.55 -3.45
C HIS A 83 15.00 0.78 -3.53
N GLY A 84 15.42 0.20 -2.41
CA GLY A 84 16.73 -0.44 -2.30
C GLY A 84 17.89 0.57 -2.37
N GLY A 85 17.67 1.81 -1.94
CA GLY A 85 18.69 2.87 -2.01
C GLY A 85 19.05 3.29 -3.43
N ALA A 86 18.23 2.94 -4.42
CA ALA A 86 18.48 3.20 -5.83
C ALA A 86 19.84 2.66 -6.32
N THR A 87 20.27 1.50 -5.79
CA THR A 87 21.45 0.77 -6.28
C THR A 87 21.06 -0.62 -6.78
N PRO A 88 21.80 -1.19 -7.76
CA PRO A 88 21.52 -2.54 -8.24
C PRO A 88 21.50 -3.59 -7.13
N GLU A 89 22.48 -3.54 -6.21
CA GLU A 89 22.63 -4.48 -5.10
C GLU A 89 21.51 -4.32 -4.07
N GLY A 90 21.15 -3.07 -3.75
CA GLY A 90 20.08 -2.81 -2.79
C GLY A 90 18.70 -3.25 -3.32
N GLN A 91 18.45 -3.14 -4.62
CA GLN A 91 17.23 -3.67 -5.23
C GLN A 91 17.20 -5.21 -5.22
N ILE A 92 18.34 -5.88 -5.39
CA ILE A 92 18.43 -7.35 -5.24
C ILE A 92 18.10 -7.74 -3.81
N ASN A 93 18.71 -7.10 -2.81
CA ASN A 93 18.45 -7.38 -1.38
C ASN A 93 16.97 -7.24 -1.02
N VAL A 94 16.29 -6.24 -1.60
CA VAL A 94 14.84 -6.06 -1.42
C VAL A 94 14.05 -7.24 -2.00
N LEU A 95 14.41 -7.72 -3.20
CA LEU A 95 13.76 -8.90 -3.79
C LEU A 95 14.01 -10.17 -2.95
N GLU A 96 15.24 -10.36 -2.48
CA GLU A 96 15.60 -11.51 -1.63
C GLU A 96 14.78 -11.55 -0.34
N ALA A 97 14.58 -10.40 0.31
CA ALA A 97 13.74 -10.27 1.50
C ALA A 97 12.26 -10.64 1.24
N LEU A 98 11.80 -10.52 0.00
CA LEU A 98 10.46 -10.94 -0.44
C LEU A 98 10.41 -12.41 -0.90
N GLY A 99 11.51 -13.15 -0.75
CA GLY A 99 11.67 -14.52 -1.23
C GLY A 99 11.87 -14.62 -2.75
N ILE A 100 12.09 -13.51 -3.44
CA ILE A 100 12.30 -13.45 -4.89
C ILE A 100 13.81 -13.58 -5.16
N THR A 101 14.22 -14.81 -5.45
CA THR A 101 15.58 -15.18 -5.85
C THR A 101 15.57 -15.87 -7.22
N GLU A 102 16.71 -15.90 -7.90
CA GLU A 102 16.85 -16.61 -9.19
C GLU A 102 16.41 -18.08 -9.08
N LYS A 103 16.72 -18.71 -7.94
CA LYS A 103 16.31 -20.08 -7.64
C LYS A 103 14.79 -20.23 -7.47
N SER A 104 14.17 -19.33 -6.70
CA SER A 104 12.72 -19.40 -6.44
C SER A 104 11.88 -19.15 -7.68
N VAL A 105 12.31 -18.22 -8.54
CA VAL A 105 11.59 -17.82 -9.75
C VAL A 105 12.00 -18.66 -10.96
N GLY A 106 13.21 -19.23 -10.95
CA GLY A 106 13.74 -20.03 -12.05
C GLY A 106 14.15 -19.18 -13.26
N ALA A 107 14.60 -17.95 -13.05
CA ALA A 107 15.10 -17.03 -14.06
C ALA A 107 16.18 -16.11 -13.47
N GLN A 108 17.07 -15.59 -14.32
CA GLN A 108 18.09 -14.63 -13.92
C GLN A 108 17.46 -13.33 -13.40
N ILE A 109 18.04 -12.71 -12.38
CA ILE A 109 17.68 -11.35 -11.94
C ILE A 109 18.73 -10.38 -12.50
N VAL A 110 18.27 -9.43 -13.33
CA VAL A 110 19.12 -8.42 -13.97
C VAL A 110 18.80 -7.06 -13.37
N SER A 111 19.65 -6.61 -12.45
CA SER A 111 19.51 -5.33 -11.76
C SER A 111 20.39 -4.25 -12.38
N SER A 112 19.80 -3.11 -12.71
CA SER A 112 20.48 -1.90 -13.18
C SER A 112 19.65 -0.66 -12.82
N MET A 113 20.32 0.49 -12.75
CA MET A 113 19.69 1.80 -12.58
C MET A 113 19.72 2.63 -13.88
N GLU A 114 20.32 2.09 -14.93
CA GLU A 114 20.36 2.74 -16.23
C GLU A 114 18.99 2.75 -16.90
N VAL A 115 18.66 3.91 -17.48
CA VAL A 115 17.39 4.11 -18.20
C VAL A 115 17.65 4.78 -19.53
N ASP A 116 16.77 4.49 -20.49
CA ASP A 116 16.74 5.15 -21.79
C ASP A 116 15.44 5.97 -21.95
N LEU A 117 15.47 6.94 -22.86
CA LEU A 117 14.32 7.81 -23.14
C LEU A 117 13.34 7.09 -24.07
N VAL A 118 12.11 6.90 -23.61
CA VAL A 118 11.02 6.33 -24.41
C VAL A 118 10.35 7.41 -25.28
N GLY A 119 10.22 8.61 -24.73
CA GLY A 119 9.62 9.74 -25.42
C GLY A 119 9.28 10.89 -24.50
N GLU A 120 8.43 11.78 -24.96
CA GLU A 120 8.01 12.98 -24.25
C GLU A 120 6.49 13.09 -24.26
N LEU A 121 5.91 13.49 -23.12
CA LEU A 121 4.51 13.87 -22.99
C LEU A 121 4.33 15.35 -23.30
N LYS A 122 3.07 15.81 -23.30
CA LYS A 122 2.74 17.23 -23.44
C LYS A 122 3.49 18.06 -22.39
N GLY A 123 4.09 19.17 -22.82
CA GLY A 123 4.91 20.02 -21.96
C GLY A 123 6.38 19.62 -21.88
N GLY A 124 6.85 18.67 -22.71
CA GLY A 124 8.27 18.27 -22.77
C GLY A 124 8.69 17.35 -21.62
N ILE A 125 7.73 16.71 -20.96
CA ILE A 125 7.98 15.82 -19.82
C ILE A 125 8.55 14.50 -20.36
N LYS A 126 9.83 14.24 -20.05
CA LYS A 126 10.56 13.06 -20.53
C LYS A 126 10.17 11.80 -19.77
N VAL A 127 9.85 10.74 -20.50
CA VAL A 127 9.50 9.43 -19.95
C VAL A 127 10.65 8.45 -20.18
N TYR A 128 11.07 7.79 -19.12
CA TYR A 128 12.22 6.89 -19.11
C TYR A 128 11.79 5.45 -18.80
N LEU A 129 12.59 4.49 -19.26
CA LEU A 129 12.41 3.07 -18.95
C LEU A 129 13.77 2.41 -18.74
N ASP A 130 13.81 1.39 -17.88
CA ASP A 130 14.96 0.54 -17.64
C ASP A 130 15.56 0.06 -18.97
N ARG A 131 16.87 0.28 -19.13
CA ARG A 131 17.59 -0.06 -20.35
C ARG A 131 17.54 -1.56 -20.67
N LYS A 132 17.61 -2.44 -19.67
CA LYS A 132 17.58 -3.90 -19.87
C LYS A 132 16.20 -4.38 -20.31
N ALA A 133 15.13 -3.77 -19.78
CA ALA A 133 13.77 -4.00 -20.24
C ALA A 133 13.55 -3.48 -21.67
N MET A 134 14.16 -2.34 -22.04
CA MET A 134 14.12 -1.81 -23.41
C MET A 134 14.92 -2.64 -24.42
N GLU A 135 16.05 -3.22 -24.01
CA GLU A 135 16.88 -4.11 -24.83
C GLU A 135 16.24 -5.49 -25.05
N ALA A 136 15.23 -5.85 -24.24
CA ALA A 136 14.51 -7.11 -24.37
C ALA A 136 13.62 -7.13 -25.61
N ASP A 137 13.32 -8.33 -26.11
CA ASP A 137 12.37 -8.50 -27.20
C ASP A 137 10.93 -8.24 -26.75
N GLY A 138 10.64 -8.30 -25.44
CA GLY A 138 9.35 -7.95 -24.88
C GLY A 138 9.35 -7.79 -23.35
N ILE A 139 8.31 -7.16 -22.83
CA ILE A 139 8.13 -6.88 -21.39
C ILE A 139 6.84 -7.54 -20.90
N PHE A 140 6.94 -8.34 -19.85
CA PHE A 140 5.80 -8.89 -19.10
C PHE A 140 5.68 -8.17 -17.76
N VAL A 141 4.56 -7.47 -17.54
CA VAL A 141 4.36 -6.65 -16.35
C VAL A 141 3.58 -7.43 -15.29
N VAL A 142 4.06 -7.44 -14.05
CA VAL A 142 3.38 -8.06 -12.90
C VAL A 142 3.28 -7.02 -11.80
N ASN A 143 2.07 -6.72 -11.33
CA ASN A 143 1.89 -5.87 -10.16
C ASN A 143 0.53 -6.06 -9.49
N ARG A 144 0.45 -5.62 -8.22
CA ARG A 144 -0.81 -5.52 -7.49
C ARG A 144 -1.53 -4.21 -7.84
N VAL A 145 -2.83 -4.33 -8.13
CA VAL A 145 -3.75 -3.19 -8.20
C VAL A 145 -4.27 -2.94 -6.78
N LYS A 146 -4.03 -1.74 -6.24
CA LYS A 146 -4.42 -1.36 -4.87
C LYS A 146 -4.63 0.17 -4.81
N PRO A 147 -5.60 0.65 -4.01
CA PRO A 147 -5.64 2.05 -3.60
C PRO A 147 -4.29 2.54 -3.05
N HIS A 148 -3.84 3.69 -3.51
CA HIS A 148 -2.66 4.37 -3.01
C HIS A 148 -2.94 5.06 -1.69
N THR A 149 -1.89 5.29 -0.91
CA THR A 149 -1.97 5.95 0.41
C THR A 149 -1.64 7.44 0.34
N ASP A 150 -1.35 7.97 -0.84
CA ASP A 150 -0.90 9.37 -0.98
C ASP A 150 -1.84 10.21 -1.84
N PHE A 151 -2.57 9.59 -2.76
CA PHE A 151 -3.42 10.26 -3.74
C PHE A 151 -4.55 9.35 -4.20
N LYS A 152 -5.60 9.94 -4.78
CA LYS A 152 -6.73 9.26 -5.41
C LYS A 152 -6.79 9.56 -6.88
N GLY A 153 -6.79 8.54 -7.73
CA GLY A 153 -6.81 8.72 -9.18
C GLY A 153 -7.68 7.69 -9.88
N GLU A 154 -7.90 7.89 -11.18
CA GLU A 154 -8.48 6.85 -12.05
C GLU A 154 -7.56 5.61 -12.08
N ILE A 155 -6.24 5.85 -12.02
CA ILE A 155 -5.20 4.84 -11.87
C ILE A 155 -4.37 5.21 -10.65
N GLU A 156 -4.16 4.23 -9.77
CA GLU A 156 -3.40 4.40 -8.54
C GLU A 156 -2.17 3.46 -8.55
N SER A 157 -2.24 2.30 -7.89
CA SER A 157 -1.25 1.22 -8.08
C SER A 157 -1.74 0.24 -9.14
N GLY A 158 -0.83 -0.33 -9.93
CA GLY A 158 -1.18 -1.25 -11.01
C GLY A 158 -0.03 -1.45 -12.00
N LEU A 159 -0.32 -1.98 -13.18
CA LEU A 159 0.67 -2.26 -14.23
C LEU A 159 1.16 -0.95 -14.85
N LEU A 160 0.30 0.04 -15.06
CA LEU A 160 0.73 1.36 -15.58
C LEU A 160 1.72 2.05 -14.64
N LYS A 161 1.48 1.99 -13.32
CA LYS A 161 2.45 2.50 -12.33
C LYS A 161 3.75 1.69 -12.33
N MET A 162 3.66 0.37 -12.52
CA MET A 162 4.85 -0.49 -12.62
C MET A 162 5.71 -0.11 -13.83
N LEU A 163 5.09 0.23 -14.96
CA LEU A 163 5.80 0.76 -16.13
C LEU A 163 6.42 2.14 -15.82
N ALA A 164 5.61 3.10 -15.36
CA ALA A 164 6.01 4.50 -15.24
C ALA A 164 7.02 4.77 -14.10
N ILE A 165 6.80 4.19 -12.93
CA ILE A 165 7.64 4.37 -11.73
C ILE A 165 8.58 3.19 -11.54
N GLY A 166 8.06 1.96 -11.62
CA GLY A 166 8.83 0.75 -11.35
C GLY A 166 10.01 0.61 -12.31
N LEU A 167 9.72 0.48 -13.61
CA LEU A 167 10.72 0.45 -14.67
C LEU A 167 11.30 1.82 -15.01
N GLY A 168 10.67 2.92 -14.60
CA GLY A 168 11.26 4.26 -14.67
C GLY A 168 12.52 4.43 -13.81
N LYS A 169 12.79 3.49 -12.88
CA LYS A 169 13.88 3.56 -11.89
C LYS A 169 13.84 4.87 -11.10
N GLN A 170 14.94 5.22 -10.45
CA GLN A 170 15.03 6.47 -9.69
C GLN A 170 14.70 7.68 -10.56
N LYS A 171 15.28 7.78 -11.77
CA LYS A 171 15.13 8.95 -12.65
C LYS A 171 13.69 9.19 -13.10
N GLY A 172 12.99 8.13 -13.52
CA GLY A 172 11.59 8.20 -13.93
C GLY A 172 10.66 8.46 -12.75
N ALA A 173 10.92 7.83 -11.61
CA ALA A 173 10.17 8.08 -10.37
C ALA A 173 10.31 9.54 -9.93
N GLU A 174 11.52 10.06 -9.83
CA GLU A 174 11.79 11.47 -9.47
C GLU A 174 11.11 12.45 -10.41
N MET A 175 11.12 12.17 -11.72
CA MET A 175 10.42 12.98 -12.72
C MET A 175 8.91 13.08 -12.41
N ILE A 176 8.27 11.96 -12.08
CA ILE A 176 6.83 11.94 -11.76
C ILE A 176 6.59 12.67 -10.44
N HIS A 177 7.36 12.34 -9.40
CA HIS A 177 7.23 12.95 -8.07
C HIS A 177 7.47 14.47 -8.10
N TRP A 178 8.36 14.96 -8.97
CA TRP A 178 8.62 16.38 -9.17
C TRP A 178 7.37 17.19 -9.52
N HIS A 179 6.44 16.59 -10.27
CA HIS A 179 5.18 17.23 -10.68
C HIS A 179 4.08 17.15 -9.61
N LYS A 180 4.36 16.55 -8.44
CA LYS A 180 3.45 16.45 -7.28
C LYS A 180 2.06 15.94 -7.70
N TYR A 181 1.01 16.70 -7.40
CA TYR A 181 -0.37 16.39 -7.75
C TYR A 181 -0.53 16.04 -9.24
N ASP A 182 -0.06 16.90 -10.15
CA ASP A 182 -0.12 16.63 -11.61
C ASP A 182 0.69 15.37 -11.99
N GLY A 183 1.79 15.13 -11.26
CA GLY A 183 2.59 13.92 -11.34
C GLY A 183 1.78 12.64 -11.17
N TYR A 184 1.04 12.56 -10.07
CA TYR A 184 0.25 11.37 -9.75
C TYR A 184 -1.03 11.22 -10.58
N HIS A 185 -1.72 12.32 -10.84
CA HIS A 185 -3.04 12.30 -11.48
C HIS A 185 -2.99 12.23 -13.00
N ARG A 186 -2.04 12.92 -13.62
CA ARG A 186 -1.94 13.03 -15.08
C ARG A 186 -0.70 12.36 -15.63
N VAL A 187 0.48 12.72 -15.11
CA VAL A 187 1.76 12.28 -15.70
C VAL A 187 1.95 10.77 -15.55
N LEU A 188 1.63 10.18 -14.40
CA LEU A 188 1.76 8.74 -14.15
C LEU A 188 0.96 7.89 -15.15
N PRO A 189 -0.38 8.06 -15.30
CA PRO A 189 -1.13 7.27 -16.26
C PRO A 189 -0.76 7.59 -17.72
N GLU A 190 -0.43 8.84 -18.05
CA GLU A 190 0.06 9.19 -19.40
C GLU A 190 1.41 8.51 -19.72
N ALA A 191 2.36 8.51 -18.78
CA ALA A 191 3.67 7.90 -18.96
C ALA A 191 3.56 6.37 -19.10
N GLY A 192 2.74 5.72 -18.27
CA GLY A 192 2.50 4.28 -18.36
C GLY A 192 1.92 3.88 -19.72
N ARG A 193 0.94 4.64 -20.24
CA ARG A 193 0.37 4.43 -21.57
C ARG A 193 1.38 4.65 -22.68
N LEU A 194 2.14 5.73 -22.62
CA LEU A 194 3.19 6.02 -23.60
C LEU A 194 4.21 4.86 -23.67
N ILE A 195 4.61 4.31 -22.53
CA ILE A 195 5.51 3.16 -22.47
C ILE A 195 4.87 1.93 -23.11
N ALA A 196 3.63 1.61 -22.76
CA ALA A 196 2.90 0.47 -23.32
C ALA A 196 2.72 0.59 -24.85
N GLU A 197 2.53 1.80 -25.38
CA GLU A 197 2.38 2.07 -26.81
C GLU A 197 3.71 2.05 -27.59
N LYS A 198 4.79 2.54 -26.98
CA LYS A 198 6.08 2.72 -27.66
C LYS A 198 7.06 1.57 -27.47
N THR A 199 6.78 0.65 -26.56
CA THR A 199 7.64 -0.51 -26.28
C THR A 199 6.87 -1.81 -26.45
N ASN A 200 7.57 -2.93 -26.62
CA ASN A 200 6.89 -4.21 -26.81
C ASN A 200 6.45 -4.82 -25.46
N VAL A 201 5.40 -4.27 -24.85
CA VAL A 201 4.75 -4.93 -23.72
C VAL A 201 3.95 -6.12 -24.25
N VAL A 202 4.37 -7.34 -23.93
CA VAL A 202 3.71 -8.55 -24.47
C VAL A 202 2.40 -8.84 -23.77
N MET A 203 2.33 -8.60 -22.45
CA MET A 203 1.18 -8.85 -21.58
C MET A 203 1.46 -8.27 -20.17
N GLY A 204 0.43 -8.14 -19.35
CA GLY A 204 0.58 -7.97 -17.91
C GLY A 204 -0.32 -8.89 -17.10
N LEU A 205 0.04 -9.08 -15.83
CA LEU A 205 -0.73 -9.83 -14.83
C LEU A 205 -1.03 -8.90 -13.64
N ALA A 206 -2.27 -8.47 -13.56
CA ALA A 206 -2.79 -7.71 -12.42
C ALA A 206 -3.17 -8.65 -11.28
N ILE A 207 -2.77 -8.31 -10.07
CA ILE A 207 -3.04 -9.08 -8.84
C ILE A 207 -3.93 -8.24 -7.92
N LEU A 208 -4.96 -8.85 -7.35
CA LEU A 208 -5.75 -8.26 -6.27
C LEU A 208 -5.63 -9.15 -5.03
N GLU A 209 -5.54 -8.51 -3.88
CA GLU A 209 -5.56 -9.17 -2.58
C GLU A 209 -6.85 -8.83 -1.84
N ASN A 210 -7.27 -9.74 -0.96
CA ASN A 210 -8.38 -9.49 -0.04
C ASN A 210 -7.90 -8.79 1.23
N ALA A 211 -8.83 -8.56 2.17
CA ALA A 211 -8.55 -7.89 3.43
C ALA A 211 -7.63 -8.69 4.37
N HIS A 212 -7.40 -9.98 4.12
CA HIS A 212 -6.41 -10.80 4.85
C HIS A 212 -5.04 -10.87 4.16
N HIS A 213 -4.79 -10.02 3.16
CA HIS A 213 -3.57 -10.06 2.34
C HIS A 213 -3.37 -11.39 1.61
N GLU A 214 -4.44 -12.07 1.23
CA GLU A 214 -4.36 -13.28 0.41
C GLU A 214 -4.72 -12.97 -1.04
N THR A 215 -4.12 -13.69 -1.99
CA THR A 215 -4.40 -13.52 -3.42
C THR A 215 -5.87 -13.85 -3.72
N ALA A 216 -6.66 -12.81 -4.00
CA ALA A 216 -8.10 -12.91 -4.26
C ALA A 216 -8.41 -13.14 -5.74
N MET A 217 -7.63 -12.49 -6.60
CA MET A 217 -7.83 -12.53 -8.05
C MET A 217 -6.50 -12.28 -8.76
N VAL A 218 -6.35 -12.91 -9.92
CA VAL A 218 -5.34 -12.57 -10.92
C VAL A 218 -6.03 -12.34 -12.25
N LYS A 219 -5.54 -11.39 -13.04
CA LYS A 219 -6.10 -11.08 -14.37
C LYS A 219 -4.99 -10.81 -15.35
N ALA A 220 -4.92 -11.60 -16.41
CA ALA A 220 -4.01 -11.33 -17.51
C ALA A 220 -4.64 -10.27 -18.43
N LEU A 221 -3.84 -9.29 -18.86
CA LEU A 221 -4.28 -8.14 -19.64
C LEU A 221 -3.33 -7.90 -20.81
N TYR A 222 -3.86 -7.56 -21.98
CA TYR A 222 -3.07 -6.95 -23.05
C TYR A 222 -2.75 -5.49 -22.70
N PRO A 223 -1.64 -4.92 -23.21
CA PRO A 223 -1.26 -3.53 -22.91
C PRO A 223 -2.36 -2.52 -23.27
N GLU A 224 -3.02 -2.70 -24.41
CA GLU A 224 -4.21 -1.93 -24.83
C GLU A 224 -5.38 -1.94 -23.83
N GLU A 225 -5.45 -2.94 -22.93
CA GLU A 225 -6.51 -3.06 -21.92
C GLU A 225 -6.13 -2.44 -20.57
N PHE A 226 -4.85 -2.09 -20.34
CA PHE A 226 -4.35 -1.73 -19.01
C PHE A 226 -5.15 -0.58 -18.38
N MET A 227 -5.40 0.51 -19.13
CA MET A 227 -6.13 1.66 -18.59
C MET A 227 -7.54 1.28 -18.14
N GLU A 228 -8.35 0.74 -19.06
CA GLU A 228 -9.76 0.47 -18.79
C GLU A 228 -9.95 -0.62 -17.72
N GLU A 229 -9.15 -1.69 -17.79
CA GLU A 229 -9.28 -2.80 -16.87
C GLU A 229 -8.67 -2.52 -15.50
N GLU A 230 -7.57 -1.77 -15.40
CA GLU A 230 -7.06 -1.35 -14.08
C GLU A 230 -8.05 -0.45 -13.34
N MET A 231 -8.76 0.45 -14.03
CA MET A 231 -9.82 1.27 -13.39
C MET A 231 -10.89 0.38 -12.75
N LYS A 232 -11.38 -0.64 -13.48
CA LYS A 232 -12.38 -1.59 -12.96
C LYS A 232 -11.84 -2.41 -11.80
N LEU A 233 -10.60 -2.89 -11.92
CA LEU A 233 -9.93 -3.66 -10.87
C LEU A 233 -9.65 -2.82 -9.62
N LEU A 234 -9.36 -1.54 -9.78
CA LEU A 234 -9.13 -0.62 -8.67
C LEU A 234 -10.40 -0.42 -7.85
N GLU A 235 -11.57 -0.31 -8.47
CA GLU A 235 -12.85 -0.25 -7.74
C GLU A 235 -13.09 -1.53 -6.92
N ILE A 236 -12.85 -2.71 -7.49
CA ILE A 236 -12.92 -3.98 -6.74
C ILE A 236 -11.93 -3.99 -5.55
N ALA A 237 -10.73 -3.45 -5.75
CA ALA A 237 -9.73 -3.35 -4.71
C ALA A 237 -10.11 -2.32 -3.62
N LYS A 238 -10.82 -1.24 -3.95
CA LYS A 238 -11.37 -0.27 -2.99
C LYS A 238 -12.46 -0.89 -2.11
N ASP A 239 -13.32 -1.71 -2.71
CA ASP A 239 -14.39 -2.43 -1.99
C ASP A 239 -13.85 -3.53 -1.08
N SER A 240 -12.74 -4.16 -1.47
CA SER A 240 -12.09 -5.23 -0.70
C SER A 240 -11.15 -4.71 0.41
N LEU A 241 -10.87 -3.41 0.43
CA LEU A 241 -9.96 -2.81 1.41
C LEU A 241 -10.62 -2.82 2.80
N PRO A 242 -9.98 -3.38 3.83
CA PRO A 242 -10.53 -3.32 5.18
C PRO A 242 -10.50 -1.87 5.70
N ARG A 243 -11.57 -1.44 6.35
CA ARG A 243 -11.79 -0.07 6.83
C ARG A 243 -12.29 -0.06 8.27
N ILE A 244 -12.25 1.10 8.90
CA ILE A 244 -12.97 1.33 10.16
C ILE A 244 -14.43 1.62 9.79
N PRO A 245 -15.41 0.81 10.24
CA PRO A 245 -16.78 0.87 9.74
C PRO A 245 -17.62 1.86 10.56
N ILE A 246 -17.06 3.05 10.82
CA ILE A 246 -17.65 4.10 11.67
C ILE A 246 -17.37 5.43 10.99
N GLU A 247 -18.40 6.22 10.70
CA GLU A 247 -18.25 7.43 9.89
C GLU A 247 -17.57 8.57 10.65
N GLU A 248 -18.02 8.87 11.87
CA GLU A 248 -17.46 9.94 12.70
C GLU A 248 -16.70 9.38 13.90
N ILE A 249 -15.47 9.83 14.12
CA ILE A 249 -14.61 9.38 15.23
C ILE A 249 -13.98 10.60 15.91
N ASP A 250 -14.19 10.72 17.22
CA ASP A 250 -13.56 11.78 18.00
C ASP A 250 -12.06 11.53 18.16
N VAL A 251 -11.70 10.29 18.52
CA VAL A 251 -10.32 9.88 18.75
C VAL A 251 -10.07 8.49 18.16
N LEU A 252 -9.13 8.40 17.23
CA LEU A 252 -8.53 7.15 16.79
C LEU A 252 -7.20 6.94 17.53
N VAL A 253 -7.11 5.86 18.29
CA VAL A 253 -5.87 5.39 18.92
C VAL A 253 -5.28 4.30 18.03
N VAL A 254 -4.04 4.51 17.58
CA VAL A 254 -3.26 3.56 16.80
C VAL A 254 -2.12 3.07 17.69
N GLU A 255 -2.08 1.79 18.01
CA GLU A 255 -1.06 1.27 18.93
C GLU A 255 0.34 1.33 18.33
N GLU A 256 0.47 1.04 17.03
CA GLU A 256 1.74 1.08 16.31
C GLU A 256 1.57 1.49 14.84
N ILE A 257 2.59 2.16 14.30
CA ILE A 257 2.74 2.44 12.87
C ILE A 257 4.06 1.90 12.35
N GLY A 258 4.13 1.67 11.03
CA GLY A 258 5.34 1.17 10.39
C GLY A 258 5.23 1.09 8.88
N LYS A 259 6.38 1.14 8.20
CA LYS A 259 6.44 1.18 6.73
C LYS A 259 6.00 -0.16 6.11
N GLU A 260 6.20 -1.24 6.85
CA GLU A 260 5.74 -2.59 6.57
C GLU A 260 4.22 -2.74 6.71
N ILE A 261 3.61 -1.99 7.62
CA ILE A 261 2.14 -1.92 7.80
C ILE A 261 1.50 -1.15 6.64
N SER A 262 2.07 0.01 6.30
CA SER A 262 1.64 0.84 5.17
C SER A 262 2.79 1.69 4.66
N GLY A 263 2.80 2.02 3.36
CA GLY A 263 3.91 2.77 2.74
C GLY A 263 4.25 4.09 3.43
N VAL A 264 3.26 4.73 4.06
CA VAL A 264 3.39 5.95 4.87
C VAL A 264 3.13 5.69 6.36
N GLY A 265 3.51 4.54 6.90
CA GLY A 265 3.41 4.20 8.32
C GLY A 265 2.02 3.70 8.75
N MET A 266 0.98 4.37 8.28
CA MET A 266 -0.44 3.99 8.46
C MET A 266 -1.21 4.22 7.17
N ASP A 267 -2.20 3.39 6.87
CA ASP A 267 -2.97 3.45 5.63
C ASP A 267 -3.96 4.62 5.69
N THR A 268 -3.73 5.64 4.88
CA THR A 268 -4.56 6.86 4.84
C THR A 268 -5.96 6.61 4.30
N ASN A 269 -6.18 5.49 3.61
CA ASN A 269 -7.51 5.04 3.21
C ASN A 269 -8.33 4.55 4.42
N VAL A 270 -7.65 4.16 5.50
CA VAL A 270 -8.26 3.73 6.77
C VAL A 270 -8.47 4.92 7.70
N THR A 271 -7.51 5.85 7.73
CA THR A 271 -7.53 7.00 8.66
C THR A 271 -8.15 8.27 8.08
N GLY A 272 -8.38 8.31 6.76
CA GLY A 272 -8.84 9.51 6.05
C GLY A 272 -7.84 10.66 6.06
N ARG A 273 -6.62 10.48 6.63
CA ARG A 273 -5.67 11.55 6.86
C ARG A 273 -4.58 11.55 5.79
N PHE A 274 -4.87 12.18 4.66
CA PHE A 274 -3.91 12.36 3.57
C PHE A 274 -2.97 13.54 3.85
N TRP A 275 -1.71 13.40 3.44
CA TRP A 275 -0.71 14.46 3.56
C TRP A 275 -0.74 15.44 2.39
N MET A 276 -1.19 14.99 1.22
CA MET A 276 -1.25 15.81 0.02
C MET A 276 -2.50 16.71 0.05
N PRO A 277 -2.36 18.04 -0.09
CA PRO A 277 -3.51 18.94 -0.05
C PRO A 277 -4.57 18.61 -1.11
N GLY A 278 -5.84 18.58 -0.68
CA GLY A 278 -6.99 18.31 -1.56
C GLY A 278 -7.30 16.82 -1.77
N GLU A 279 -6.45 15.92 -1.29
CA GLU A 279 -6.74 14.48 -1.32
C GLU A 279 -7.63 14.05 -0.16
N ALA A 280 -8.61 13.21 -0.48
CA ALA A 280 -9.48 12.56 0.49
C ALA A 280 -10.03 11.26 -0.10
N ASP A 281 -10.30 10.29 0.77
CA ASP A 281 -11.11 9.12 0.42
C ASP A 281 -12.52 9.32 0.99
N PRO A 282 -13.56 9.43 0.14
CA PRO A 282 -14.93 9.62 0.62
C PRO A 282 -15.46 8.41 1.42
N LEU A 283 -14.79 7.26 1.32
CA LEU A 283 -15.12 6.05 2.10
C LEU A 283 -14.37 5.96 3.43
N ALA A 284 -13.45 6.89 3.71
CA ALA A 284 -12.71 6.92 4.97
C ALA A 284 -13.49 7.66 6.06
N PRO A 285 -13.29 7.30 7.34
CA PRO A 285 -13.92 7.98 8.46
C PRO A 285 -13.45 9.43 8.61
N CYS A 286 -14.33 10.29 9.11
CA CYS A 286 -13.99 11.61 9.61
C CYS A 286 -13.43 11.49 11.04
N ILE A 287 -12.10 11.53 11.16
CA ILE A 287 -11.41 11.45 12.45
C ILE A 287 -10.94 12.83 12.91
N SER A 288 -11.42 13.27 14.08
CA SER A 288 -11.02 14.55 14.68
C SER A 288 -9.58 14.52 15.20
N LYS A 289 -9.20 13.48 15.96
CA LYS A 289 -7.86 13.31 16.54
C LYS A 289 -7.30 11.91 16.33
N ILE A 290 -6.06 11.83 15.87
CA ILE A 290 -5.29 10.58 15.78
C ILE A 290 -4.18 10.60 16.83
N VAL A 291 -4.10 9.51 17.61
CA VAL A 291 -3.02 9.28 18.59
C VAL A 291 -2.23 8.06 18.17
N ILE A 292 -0.90 8.20 18.08
CA ILE A 292 0.01 7.07 17.85
C ILE A 292 0.74 6.73 19.16
N LEU A 293 0.64 5.48 19.60
CA LEU A 293 1.23 5.05 20.85
C LEU A 293 2.65 4.49 20.71
N ASP A 294 3.06 4.06 19.52
CA ASP A 294 4.35 3.43 19.30
C ASP A 294 4.76 3.34 17.83
N LEU A 295 6.01 2.94 17.59
CA LEU A 295 6.50 2.40 16.32
C LEU A 295 6.63 0.88 16.44
N SER A 296 6.29 0.16 15.36
CA SER A 296 6.57 -1.26 15.26
C SER A 296 8.09 -1.53 15.28
N GLU A 297 8.49 -2.72 15.71
CA GLU A 297 9.92 -3.09 15.79
C GLU A 297 10.58 -3.12 14.40
N GLU A 298 9.84 -3.53 13.38
CA GLU A 298 10.29 -3.66 11.98
C GLU A 298 10.56 -2.31 11.30
N THR A 299 10.14 -1.19 11.91
CA THR A 299 10.47 0.15 11.38
C THR A 299 11.96 0.45 11.42
N HIS A 300 12.70 -0.18 12.34
CA HIS A 300 14.07 0.19 12.69
C HIS A 300 14.26 1.71 12.94
N GLY A 301 13.21 2.38 13.42
CA GLY A 301 13.19 3.81 13.73
C GLY A 301 12.70 4.72 12.59
N ASN A 302 12.38 4.18 11.41
CA ASN A 302 11.76 4.94 10.33
C ASN A 302 10.30 5.27 10.65
N ALA A 303 10.03 6.52 11.03
CA ALA A 303 8.71 6.98 11.45
C ALA A 303 7.95 7.73 10.34
N ILE A 304 8.15 7.36 9.07
CA ILE A 304 7.37 7.96 7.97
C ILE A 304 5.86 7.83 8.26
N GLY A 305 5.14 8.93 8.20
CA GLY A 305 3.70 9.00 8.49
C GLY A 305 3.35 9.50 9.87
N ILE A 306 4.31 9.55 10.80
CA ILE A 306 4.05 9.99 12.17
C ILE A 306 3.51 11.43 12.22
N GLY A 307 3.91 12.27 11.26
CA GLY A 307 3.44 13.66 11.14
C GLY A 307 1.95 13.80 10.79
N LEU A 308 1.27 12.69 10.47
CA LEU A 308 -0.17 12.67 10.22
C LEU A 308 -1.00 12.44 11.49
N ALA A 309 -0.36 12.12 12.62
CA ALA A 309 -1.05 12.10 13.91
C ALA A 309 -1.19 13.50 14.52
N ASP A 310 -2.18 13.65 15.38
CA ASP A 310 -2.36 14.87 16.17
C ASP A 310 -1.50 14.83 17.44
N LEU A 311 -1.32 13.66 18.05
CA LEU A 311 -0.53 13.44 19.26
C LEU A 311 0.24 12.11 19.19
N ILE A 312 1.40 12.07 19.86
CA ILE A 312 2.17 10.83 20.04
C ILE A 312 2.56 10.64 21.51
N THR A 313 3.12 9.48 21.83
CA THR A 313 3.73 9.23 23.14
C THR A 313 5.24 9.45 23.10
N THR A 314 5.85 9.72 24.26
CA THR A 314 7.31 9.79 24.40
C THR A 314 7.99 8.49 23.97
N ARG A 315 7.35 7.34 24.25
CA ARG A 315 7.83 6.02 23.79
C ARG A 315 7.95 5.94 22.26
N ALA A 316 6.96 6.47 21.53
CA ALA A 316 7.01 6.52 20.07
C ALA A 316 8.10 7.49 19.58
N GLU A 317 8.21 8.68 20.19
CA GLU A 317 9.19 9.70 19.82
C GLU A 317 10.64 9.22 19.99
N GLU A 318 10.94 8.57 21.11
CA GLU A 318 12.30 8.10 21.43
C GLU A 318 12.81 7.02 20.47
N LYS A 319 11.90 6.29 19.80
CA LYS A 319 12.26 5.29 18.78
C LYS A 319 12.59 5.90 17.42
N ILE A 320 12.34 7.19 17.18
CA ILE A 320 12.48 7.80 15.86
C ILE A 320 13.95 7.99 15.50
N ASP A 321 14.41 7.31 14.44
CA ASP A 321 15.59 7.72 13.69
C ASP A 321 15.22 8.87 12.76
N ARG A 322 15.58 10.09 13.17
CA ARG A 322 15.28 11.30 12.41
C ARG A 322 15.97 11.34 11.06
N GLN A 323 17.20 10.83 10.96
CA GLN A 323 17.93 10.83 9.68
C GLN A 323 17.24 9.92 8.68
N GLN A 324 16.94 8.67 9.09
CA GLN A 324 16.26 7.71 8.23
C GLN A 324 14.85 8.19 7.84
N THR A 325 14.11 8.76 8.79
CA THR A 325 12.77 9.31 8.55
C THR A 325 12.81 10.46 7.55
N TYR A 326 13.74 11.42 7.72
CA TYR A 326 13.84 12.59 6.84
C TYR A 326 14.32 12.24 5.45
N VAL A 327 15.28 11.34 5.31
CA VAL A 327 15.70 10.85 3.99
C VAL A 327 14.50 10.29 3.24
N ASN A 328 13.68 9.43 3.86
CA ASN A 328 12.50 8.89 3.20
C ASN A 328 11.46 9.97 2.83
N CYS A 329 11.09 10.83 3.79
CA CYS A 329 10.04 11.84 3.57
C CYS A 329 10.46 12.88 2.52
N LEU A 330 11.71 13.35 2.55
CA LEU A 330 12.18 14.41 1.67
C LEU A 330 12.47 13.88 0.26
N THR A 331 12.96 12.65 0.10
CA THR A 331 13.15 12.04 -1.23
C THR A 331 11.84 11.87 -1.99
N GLN A 332 10.73 11.58 -1.30
CA GLN A 332 9.40 11.46 -1.92
C GLN A 332 8.66 12.81 -2.04
N GLY A 333 9.18 13.88 -1.44
CA GLY A 333 8.53 15.18 -1.39
C GLY A 333 7.36 15.25 -0.38
N SER A 334 7.21 14.26 0.49
CA SER A 334 6.16 14.14 1.51
C SER A 334 6.60 14.67 2.87
N GLY A 335 7.24 15.85 2.93
CA GLY A 335 7.82 16.37 4.18
C GLY A 335 6.84 16.46 5.37
N GLU A 336 5.55 16.62 5.08
CA GLU A 336 4.45 16.58 6.06
C GLU A 336 4.43 15.28 6.88
N THR A 337 4.74 14.14 6.27
CA THR A 337 4.72 12.82 6.94
C THR A 337 5.83 12.65 7.97
N GLY A 338 6.86 13.50 7.95
CA GLY A 338 8.01 13.46 8.87
C GLY A 338 7.97 14.52 9.98
N LYS A 339 6.91 15.34 10.07
CA LYS A 339 6.73 16.27 11.18
C LYS A 339 6.58 15.48 12.49
N ILE A 340 7.08 16.03 13.60
CA ILE A 340 6.95 15.42 14.92
C ILE A 340 5.77 16.08 15.65
N PRO A 341 4.67 15.36 15.92
CA PRO A 341 3.55 15.89 16.70
C PRO A 341 3.94 16.10 18.17
N PRO A 342 3.13 16.85 18.95
CA PRO A 342 3.31 16.92 20.39
C PRO A 342 3.35 15.54 21.03
N SER A 343 4.36 15.32 21.86
CA SER A 343 4.65 14.07 22.55
C SER A 343 4.22 14.15 24.01
N LEU A 344 3.46 13.15 24.46
CA LEU A 344 2.93 13.07 25.83
C LEU A 344 3.60 11.92 26.59
N PRO A 345 3.75 12.02 27.93
CA PRO A 345 4.56 11.08 28.71
C PRO A 345 4.17 9.61 28.59
N ASN A 346 2.88 9.30 28.41
CA ASN A 346 2.33 7.94 28.37
C ASN A 346 1.00 7.88 27.59
N ASP A 347 0.49 6.66 27.39
CA ASP A 347 -0.74 6.40 26.62
C ASP A 347 -1.96 7.08 27.24
N ARG A 348 -2.07 7.07 28.57
CA ARG A 348 -3.19 7.70 29.29
C ARG A 348 -3.23 9.21 29.04
N ASP A 349 -2.09 9.89 29.13
CA ASP A 349 -1.99 11.33 28.93
C ASP A 349 -2.26 11.70 27.46
N ALA A 350 -1.76 10.91 26.51
CA ALA A 350 -2.02 11.11 25.08
C ALA A 350 -3.52 10.96 24.75
N ILE A 351 -4.16 9.88 25.22
CA ILE A 351 -5.57 9.58 24.93
C ILE A 351 -6.50 10.60 25.61
N THR A 352 -6.28 10.91 26.88
CA THR A 352 -7.10 11.91 27.60
C THR A 352 -6.96 13.31 27.02
N THR A 353 -5.75 13.68 26.57
CA THR A 353 -5.52 14.96 25.88
C THR A 353 -6.23 14.98 24.54
N ALA A 354 -6.17 13.91 23.75
CA ALA A 354 -6.86 13.79 22.47
C ALA A 354 -8.38 14.00 22.63
N ILE A 355 -9.01 13.33 23.60
CA ILE A 355 -10.45 13.50 23.89
C ILE A 355 -10.75 14.95 24.29
N ARG A 356 -9.88 15.59 25.07
CA ARG A 356 -10.09 16.98 25.50
C ARG A 356 -10.06 17.97 24.34
N ILE A 357 -9.26 17.70 23.31
CA ILE A 357 -9.06 18.60 22.17
C ILE A 357 -9.83 18.16 20.91
N SER A 358 -10.61 17.08 20.97
CA SER A 358 -11.39 16.59 19.83
C SER A 358 -12.66 17.39 19.58
N GLY A 359 -13.17 18.11 20.58
CA GLY A 359 -14.38 18.92 20.48
C GLY A 359 -15.17 19.03 21.80
N PRO A 360 -16.41 19.54 21.77
CA PRO A 360 -17.25 19.70 22.96
C PRO A 360 -17.90 18.39 23.41
N VAL A 361 -17.11 17.33 23.58
CA VAL A 361 -17.59 15.98 23.95
C VAL A 361 -17.28 15.69 25.41
N ARG A 362 -18.24 15.10 26.13
CA ARG A 362 -17.99 14.61 27.49
C ARG A 362 -17.07 13.39 27.41
N PRO A 363 -16.01 13.31 28.23
CA PRO A 363 -15.04 12.23 28.09
C PRO A 363 -15.60 10.80 28.10
N GLY A 364 -16.65 10.52 28.89
CA GLY A 364 -17.30 9.20 28.92
C GLY A 364 -18.17 8.88 27.70
N ASP A 365 -18.54 9.89 26.91
CA ASP A 365 -19.39 9.80 25.72
C ASP A 365 -18.56 9.89 24.42
N ALA A 366 -17.23 9.96 24.52
CA ALA A 366 -16.35 10.14 23.39
C ALA A 366 -16.39 8.93 22.43
N ARG A 367 -16.55 9.20 21.14
CA ARG A 367 -16.50 8.25 20.03
C ARG A 367 -15.07 7.81 19.79
N LEU A 368 -14.58 6.92 20.64
CA LEU A 368 -13.21 6.44 20.63
C LEU A 368 -13.10 5.09 19.91
N VAL A 369 -12.15 4.99 18.99
CA VAL A 369 -11.74 3.74 18.33
C VAL A 369 -10.28 3.48 18.66
N ARG A 370 -9.94 2.23 18.97
CA ARG A 370 -8.56 1.78 19.17
C ARG A 370 -8.29 0.59 18.26
N ILE A 371 -7.27 0.72 17.42
CA ILE A 371 -6.77 -0.33 16.53
C ILE A 371 -5.32 -0.66 16.90
N LYS A 372 -4.90 -1.89 16.64
CA LYS A 372 -3.49 -2.25 16.73
C LYS A 372 -2.69 -1.43 15.70
N ASN A 373 -3.08 -1.55 14.43
CA ASN A 373 -2.53 -0.81 13.30
C ASN A 373 -3.54 -0.80 12.14
N THR A 374 -3.26 -0.12 11.03
CA THR A 374 -4.20 -0.02 9.89
C THR A 374 -4.21 -1.25 8.98
N GLN A 375 -3.35 -2.24 9.23
CA GLN A 375 -3.30 -3.48 8.48
C GLN A 375 -4.21 -4.56 9.12
N GLU A 376 -4.23 -4.61 10.45
CA GLU A 376 -4.99 -5.56 11.24
C GLU A 376 -6.29 -4.94 11.77
N LEU A 377 -7.29 -4.80 10.89
CA LEU A 377 -8.58 -4.19 11.22
C LEU A 377 -9.71 -5.21 11.51
N GLU A 378 -9.43 -6.50 11.45
CA GLU A 378 -10.45 -7.52 11.78
C GLU A 378 -10.92 -7.37 13.22
N GLU A 379 -10.02 -7.05 14.15
CA GLU A 379 -10.36 -6.80 15.56
C GLU A 379 -9.98 -5.39 15.97
N MET A 380 -10.91 -4.69 16.62
CA MET A 380 -10.67 -3.37 17.18
C MET A 380 -11.45 -3.15 18.46
N TRP A 381 -11.13 -2.09 19.18
CA TRP A 381 -11.86 -1.63 20.34
C TRP A 381 -12.66 -0.39 20.00
N ILE A 382 -13.92 -0.35 20.40
CA ILE A 382 -14.79 0.82 20.25
C ILE A 382 -15.36 1.23 21.60
N SER A 383 -15.59 2.53 21.77
CA SER A 383 -16.28 3.07 22.94
C SER A 383 -17.75 2.63 23.00
N GLU A 384 -18.30 2.60 24.21
CA GLU A 384 -19.74 2.35 24.46
C GLU A 384 -20.66 3.30 23.67
N ALA A 385 -20.22 4.53 23.41
CA ALA A 385 -20.95 5.50 22.58
C ALA A 385 -21.20 4.97 21.14
N LEU A 386 -20.25 4.24 20.58
CA LEU A 386 -20.30 3.70 19.22
C LEU A 386 -21.10 2.38 19.13
N VAL A 387 -21.24 1.65 20.24
CA VAL A 387 -22.05 0.42 20.29
C VAL A 387 -23.50 0.71 19.93
N ASN A 388 -24.05 1.77 20.52
CA ASN A 388 -25.43 2.19 20.28
C ASN A 388 -25.70 2.59 18.83
N GLU A 389 -24.67 3.03 18.10
CA GLU A 389 -24.78 3.36 16.67
C GLU A 389 -24.80 2.09 15.83
N ILE A 390 -23.87 1.18 16.09
CA ILE A 390 -23.78 -0.11 15.39
C ILE A 390 -25.08 -0.90 15.53
N GLU A 391 -25.66 -0.96 16.73
CA GLU A 391 -26.93 -1.69 16.97
C GLU A 391 -28.14 -1.08 16.24
N LYS A 392 -28.08 0.21 15.89
CA LYS A 392 -29.16 0.91 15.18
C LYS A 392 -29.05 0.81 13.66
N ASP A 393 -27.91 0.38 13.14
CA ASP A 393 -27.69 0.13 11.72
C ASP A 393 -27.64 -1.38 11.45
N PRO A 394 -28.72 -1.99 10.93
CA PRO A 394 -28.77 -3.43 10.66
C PRO A 394 -27.68 -3.90 9.68
N ALA A 395 -27.29 -3.07 8.71
CA ALA A 395 -26.27 -3.43 7.73
C ALA A 395 -24.89 -3.53 8.39
N LEU A 396 -24.56 -2.55 9.23
CA LEU A 396 -23.33 -2.53 10.02
C LEU A 396 -23.32 -3.64 11.08
N PHE A 397 -24.42 -3.79 11.82
CA PHE A 397 -24.59 -4.82 12.85
C PHE A 397 -24.37 -6.23 12.29
N SER A 398 -24.87 -6.51 11.08
CA SER A 398 -24.70 -7.83 10.44
C SER A 398 -23.25 -8.19 10.10
N LYS A 399 -22.36 -7.18 10.03
CA LYS A 399 -20.94 -7.32 9.69
C LYS A 399 -20.02 -7.22 10.91
N ILE A 400 -20.57 -7.06 12.11
CA ILE A 400 -19.77 -6.88 13.33
C ILE A 400 -20.22 -7.89 14.39
N LYS A 401 -19.24 -8.52 15.04
CA LYS A 401 -19.45 -9.36 16.21
C LYS A 401 -18.88 -8.68 17.45
N MET A 402 -19.72 -8.49 18.46
CA MET A 402 -19.27 -8.00 19.77
C MET A 402 -18.51 -9.12 20.51
N ILE A 403 -17.36 -8.79 21.09
CA ILE A 403 -16.49 -9.72 21.83
C ILE A 403 -16.42 -9.28 23.29
N GLY A 404 -17.22 -9.94 24.13
CA GLY A 404 -17.28 -9.66 25.57
C GLY A 404 -18.13 -8.44 25.91
N GLU A 405 -18.02 -8.00 27.16
CA GLU A 405 -18.79 -6.88 27.71
C GLU A 405 -17.97 -5.57 27.72
N PRO A 406 -18.61 -4.38 27.72
CA PRO A 406 -17.91 -3.11 27.85
C PRO A 406 -17.11 -3.04 29.16
N ARG A 407 -15.83 -2.67 29.06
CA ARG A 407 -14.90 -2.60 30.20
C ARG A 407 -14.06 -1.34 30.21
N GLU A 408 -13.62 -0.94 31.39
CA GLU A 408 -12.72 0.22 31.53
C GLU A 408 -11.37 -0.05 30.87
N MET A 409 -10.80 0.99 30.24
CA MET A 409 -9.42 0.96 29.75
C MET A 409 -8.47 0.74 30.92
N GLN A 410 -7.64 -0.29 30.84
CA GLN A 410 -6.67 -0.64 31.88
C GLN A 410 -5.32 -0.01 31.56
N PHE A 411 -4.75 0.70 32.52
CA PHE A 411 -3.42 1.29 32.42
C PHE A 411 -2.52 0.73 33.52
N ASP A 412 -1.24 0.56 33.23
CA ASP A 412 -0.23 0.24 34.24
C ASP A 412 0.08 1.46 35.13
N ILE A 413 0.98 1.28 36.12
CA ILE A 413 1.39 2.35 37.04
C ILE A 413 2.12 3.51 36.34
N LEU A 414 2.67 3.28 35.15
CA LEU A 414 3.36 4.28 34.33
C LEU A 414 2.39 4.97 33.36
N GLY A 415 1.11 4.58 33.34
CA GLY A 415 0.10 5.13 32.44
C GLY A 415 0.09 4.52 31.04
N ASN A 416 0.77 3.39 30.82
CA ASN A 416 0.72 2.67 29.55
C ASN A 416 -0.52 1.79 29.47
N LEU A 417 -1.10 1.72 28.28
CA LEU A 417 -2.31 0.97 28.02
C LEU A 417 -2.01 -0.53 27.97
N ALA A 418 -2.82 -1.34 28.65
CA ALA A 418 -2.73 -2.79 28.53
C ALA A 418 -3.11 -3.22 27.09
N ARG A 419 -2.24 -4.00 26.45
CA ARG A 419 -2.38 -4.51 25.08
C ARG A 419 -2.82 -5.96 25.09
#